data_AF-X0UYE7-F1
#
_entry.id   AF-X0UYE7-F1
#
_cell.length_a   1.000
_cell.length_b   1.000
_cell.length_c   1.000
_cell.angle_alpha   90.00
_cell.angle_beta   90.00
_cell.angle_gamma   90.00
#
_symmetry.space_group_name_H-M   'P 1'
#
loop_
_entity.id
_entity.type
_entity.pdbx_description
1 polymer ?
#
loop_
_entity_poly.entity_id
_entity_poly.type
_entity_poly.pdbx_seq_one_letter_code
_entity_poly.pdbx_strand_id
1 'polypeptide(L)'
;MRLRSTKIGRIVSSIGSNDLKLLILQEGRSGLHQIEIRGRRAIKLLLAAVVLTPLLLYLGAHLLLETAYDHRVAKLRRDNVALYRLVDNFEQRIGTLERELAVLSDMDEDLRVHANLPGIPNEIRQVGIGGSMVGVLTNMDYLLPTHDRGLAALTEKVDALARGLKLEQISYEQLRDTI
;
A
#
# COMPACT_ATOMS: atom_id res chain seq x y z
N MET A 1 -44.96 -19.54 -39.69
CA MET A 1 -43.65 -18.86 -39.77
C MET A 1 -43.80 -17.53 -40.52
N ARG A 2 -44.00 -16.40 -39.83
CA ARG A 2 -43.80 -15.06 -40.40
C ARG A 2 -43.37 -14.08 -39.30
N LEU A 3 -42.25 -13.43 -39.56
CA LEU A 3 -41.47 -12.58 -38.66
C LEU A 3 -42.23 -11.29 -38.31
N ARG A 4 -42.37 -10.97 -37.02
CA ARG A 4 -42.88 -9.67 -36.56
C ARG A 4 -41.71 -8.69 -36.51
N SER A 5 -41.61 -7.87 -37.54
CA SER A 5 -40.67 -6.76 -37.65
C SER A 5 -40.97 -5.71 -36.58
N THR A 6 -40.00 -5.46 -35.70
CA THR A 6 -39.96 -4.32 -34.78
C THR A 6 -39.77 -3.05 -35.60
N LYS A 7 -40.87 -2.38 -35.96
CA LYS A 7 -40.82 -1.03 -36.53
C LYS A 7 -40.76 -0.02 -35.41
N ILE A 8 -39.61 0.62 -35.29
CA ILE A 8 -39.30 1.70 -34.36
C ILE A 8 -40.20 2.90 -34.70
N GLY A 9 -40.97 3.36 -33.72
CA GLY A 9 -41.87 4.49 -33.84
C GLY A 9 -41.12 5.79 -34.17
N ARG A 10 -41.59 6.50 -35.19
CA ARG A 10 -41.06 7.81 -35.59
C ARG A 10 -41.43 8.86 -34.54
N ILE A 11 -40.43 9.43 -33.87
CA ILE A 11 -40.59 10.60 -33.02
C ILE A 11 -40.56 11.83 -33.95
N VAL A 12 -41.70 12.48 -34.15
CA VAL A 12 -41.80 13.72 -34.91
C VAL A 12 -41.99 14.86 -33.92
N SER A 13 -40.95 15.63 -33.66
CA SER A 13 -41.03 16.89 -32.93
C SER A 13 -41.17 18.04 -33.92
N SER A 14 -42.33 18.72 -33.93
CA SER A 14 -42.50 19.98 -34.65
C SER A 14 -42.12 21.13 -33.72
N ILE A 15 -41.02 21.82 -34.02
CA ILE A 15 -40.57 23.00 -33.28
C ILE A 15 -41.27 24.23 -33.87
N GLY A 16 -42.41 24.58 -33.29
CA GLY A 16 -43.11 25.84 -33.50
C GLY A 16 -42.86 26.79 -32.32
N SER A 17 -42.74 28.09 -32.61
CA SER A 17 -41.94 29.10 -31.91
C SER A 17 -42.21 29.41 -30.42
N ASN A 18 -43.00 28.64 -29.67
CA ASN A 18 -43.09 28.79 -28.20
C ASN A 18 -43.64 27.58 -27.44
N ASP A 19 -44.07 26.50 -28.11
CA ASP A 19 -44.67 25.33 -27.45
C ASP A 19 -44.09 24.04 -28.02
N LEU A 20 -43.53 23.21 -27.13
CA LEU A 20 -43.01 21.90 -27.48
C LEU A 20 -44.13 20.88 -27.29
N LYS A 21 -44.69 20.38 -28.40
CA LYS A 21 -45.70 19.33 -28.39
C LYS A 21 -45.04 17.99 -28.70
N LEU A 22 -44.91 17.14 -27.68
CA LEU A 22 -44.44 15.76 -27.83
C LEU A 22 -45.67 14.85 -27.99
N LEU A 23 -45.84 14.28 -29.18
CA LEU A 23 -46.91 13.32 -29.47
C LEU A 23 -46.32 11.92 -29.51
N ILE A 24 -46.67 11.08 -28.53
CA ILE A 24 -46.29 9.67 -28.50
C ILE A 24 -47.48 8.88 -29.04
N LEU A 25 -47.39 8.41 -30.28
CA LEU A 25 -48.39 7.51 -30.85
C LEU A 25 -48.05 6.06 -30.48
N GLN A 26 -48.89 5.46 -29.64
CA GLN A 26 -48.87 4.03 -29.37
C GLN A 26 -49.97 3.36 -30.19
N GLU A 27 -49.58 2.63 -31.22
CA GLU A 27 -50.50 2.03 -32.19
C GLU A 27 -51.15 0.78 -31.58
N GLY A 28 -52.35 0.92 -31.02
CA GLY A 28 -53.14 -0.23 -30.55
C GLY A 28 -54.22 0.04 -29.48
N ARG A 29 -54.15 1.13 -28.71
CA ARG A 29 -55.22 1.52 -27.80
C ARG A 29 -55.31 3.04 -27.70
N SER A 30 -56.52 3.56 -27.82
CA SER A 30 -56.91 4.97 -27.89
C SER A 30 -56.67 5.74 -26.59
N GLY A 31 -55.40 5.87 -26.18
CA GLY A 31 -54.96 6.74 -25.10
C GLY A 31 -53.92 7.72 -25.64
N LEU A 32 -54.37 8.83 -26.23
CA LEU A 32 -53.47 9.93 -26.60
C LEU A 32 -53.04 10.63 -25.31
N HIS A 33 -51.88 10.25 -24.76
CA HIS A 33 -51.23 11.03 -23.71
C HIS A 33 -50.42 12.15 -24.34
N GLN A 34 -51.04 13.33 -24.39
CA GLN A 34 -50.41 14.55 -24.86
C GLN A 34 -49.77 15.27 -23.67
N ILE A 35 -48.44 15.38 -23.67
CA ILE A 35 -47.72 16.20 -22.71
C ILE A 35 -47.42 17.54 -23.39
N GLU A 36 -48.23 18.55 -23.10
CA GLU A 36 -47.98 19.92 -23.58
C GLU A 36 -47.02 20.64 -22.64
N ILE A 37 -45.77 20.82 -23.09
CA ILE A 37 -44.78 21.58 -22.35
C ILE A 37 -44.73 23.00 -22.93
N ARG A 38 -45.33 23.92 -22.18
CA ARG A 38 -45.34 25.35 -22.50
C ARG A 38 -43.91 25.91 -22.46
N GLY A 39 -43.44 26.59 -23.50
CA GLY A 39 -42.01 26.96 -23.65
C GLY A 39 -41.43 27.77 -22.49
N ARG A 40 -42.25 28.63 -21.86
CA ARG A 40 -41.84 29.38 -20.65
C ARG A 40 -41.55 28.47 -19.44
N ARG A 41 -42.22 27.32 -19.31
CA ARG A 41 -41.96 26.33 -18.26
C ARG A 41 -40.70 25.52 -18.58
N ALA A 42 -40.48 25.17 -19.85
CA ALA A 42 -39.26 24.50 -20.29
C ALA A 42 -38.01 25.35 -20.02
N ILE A 43 -38.04 26.66 -20.33
CA ILE A 43 -36.92 27.57 -20.05
C ILE A 43 -36.63 27.68 -18.56
N LYS A 44 -37.65 27.76 -17.69
CA LYS A 44 -37.46 27.77 -16.23
C LYS A 44 -36.84 26.47 -15.71
N LEU A 45 -37.27 25.32 -16.23
CA LEU A 45 -36.69 24.02 -15.86
C LEU A 45 -35.24 23.90 -16.31
N LEU A 46 -34.91 24.39 -17.50
CA LEU A 46 -33.55 24.38 -18.03
C LEU A 46 -32.64 25.29 -17.20
N LEU A 47 -33.10 26.49 -16.85
CA LEU A 47 -32.38 27.42 -15.99
C LEU A 47 -32.17 26.83 -14.58
N ALA A 48 -33.21 26.21 -14.01
CA ALA A 48 -33.12 25.53 -12.73
C ALA A 48 -32.13 24.36 -12.79
N ALA A 49 -32.13 23.55 -13.86
CA ALA A 49 -31.19 22.47 -14.04
C ALA A 49 -29.73 22.98 -14.11
N VAL A 50 -29.48 24.06 -14.86
CA VAL A 50 -28.14 24.67 -14.96
C VAL A 50 -27.63 25.15 -13.59
N VAL A 51 -28.51 25.65 -12.72
CA VAL A 51 -28.13 26.08 -11.35
C VAL A 51 -28.01 24.89 -10.39
N LEU A 52 -28.87 23.89 -10.51
CA LEU A 52 -28.91 22.74 -9.60
C LEU A 52 -27.75 21.76 -9.84
N THR A 53 -27.30 21.63 -11.09
CA THR A 53 -26.21 20.72 -11.48
C THR A 53 -24.89 21.02 -10.76
N PRO A 54 -24.36 22.27 -10.74
CA PRO A 54 -23.12 22.57 -10.03
C PRO A 54 -23.28 22.44 -8.50
N LEU A 55 -24.47 22.71 -7.96
CA LEU A 55 -24.74 22.54 -6.53
C LEU A 55 -24.64 21.07 -6.12
N LEU A 56 -25.24 20.16 -6.89
CA LEU A 56 -25.16 18.72 -6.66
C LEU A 56 -23.73 18.20 -6.83
N LEU A 57 -23.00 18.67 -7.85
CA LEU A 57 -21.60 18.31 -8.06
C LEU A 57 -20.72 18.78 -6.90
N TYR A 58 -20.92 19.99 -6.39
CA TYR A 58 -20.17 20.52 -5.25
C TYR A 58 -20.42 19.69 -3.99
N LEU A 59 -21.69 19.38 -3.68
CA LEU A 59 -22.05 18.59 -2.51
C LEU A 59 -21.49 17.16 -2.61
N GLY A 60 -21.61 16.54 -3.79
CA GLY A 60 -21.07 15.21 -4.05
C GLY A 60 -19.54 15.17 -3.96
N ALA A 61 -18.86 16.17 -4.52
CA ALA A 61 -17.42 16.29 -4.44
C ALA A 61 -16.95 16.45 -2.99
N HIS A 62 -17.59 17.32 -2.21
CA HIS A 62 -17.20 17.58 -0.82
C HIS A 62 -17.33 16.32 0.07
N LEU A 63 -18.47 15.63 0.00
CA LEU A 63 -18.70 14.40 0.78
C LEU A 63 -17.75 13.26 0.39
N LEU A 64 -17.48 13.10 -0.91
CA LEU A 64 -16.54 12.09 -1.40
C LEU A 64 -15.09 12.43 -1.04
N LEU A 65 -14.69 13.70 -1.15
CA LEU A 65 -13.32 14.12 -0.84
C LEU A 65 -13.01 13.97 0.64
N GLU A 66 -13.89 14.43 1.53
CA GLU A 66 -13.62 14.42 2.98
C GLU A 66 -13.52 12.98 3.49
N THR A 67 -14.48 12.12 3.15
CA THR A 67 -14.47 10.71 3.58
C THR A 67 -13.34 9.90 2.94
N ALA A 68 -13.10 10.05 1.64
CA ALA A 68 -12.04 9.30 0.97
C ALA A 68 -10.64 9.77 1.39
N TYR A 69 -10.45 11.08 1.58
CA TYR A 69 -9.18 11.64 2.02
C TYR A 69 -8.87 11.27 3.46
N ASP A 70 -9.82 11.40 4.37
CA ASP A 70 -9.63 11.04 5.77
C ASP A 70 -9.38 9.54 5.92
N HIS A 71 -10.09 8.69 5.18
CA HIS A 71 -9.80 7.26 5.15
C HIS A 71 -8.43 6.95 4.57
N ARG A 72 -8.00 7.64 3.51
CA ARG A 72 -6.67 7.45 2.91
C ARG A 72 -5.57 7.83 3.90
N VAL A 73 -5.69 8.99 4.54
CA VAL A 73 -4.72 9.48 5.53
C VAL A 73 -4.72 8.60 6.78
N ALA A 74 -5.88 8.21 7.29
CA ALA A 74 -5.99 7.31 8.43
C ALA A 74 -5.45 5.91 8.12
N LYS A 75 -5.62 5.40 6.90
CA LYS A 75 -5.00 4.15 6.46
C LYS A 75 -3.48 4.29 6.40
N LEU A 76 -2.96 5.34 5.74
CA LEU A 76 -1.52 5.61 5.68
C LEU A 76 -0.89 5.73 7.07
N ARG A 77 -1.55 6.41 8.01
CA ARG A 77 -1.08 6.49 9.41
C ARG A 77 -1.04 5.13 10.08
N ARG A 78 -2.08 4.31 9.92
CA ARG A 78 -2.12 2.94 10.48
C ARG A 78 -1.02 2.05 9.89
N ASP A 79 -0.84 2.10 8.57
CA ASP A 79 0.16 1.31 7.86
C ASP A 79 1.58 1.69 8.30
N ASN A 80 1.87 2.99 8.47
CA ASN A 80 3.16 3.46 9.01
C ASN A 80 3.41 3.01 10.46
N VAL A 81 2.39 3.05 11.33
CA VAL A 81 2.50 2.54 12.71
C VAL A 81 2.76 1.04 12.72
N ALA A 82 2.11 0.28 11.83
CA ALA A 82 2.33 -1.15 11.69
C ALA A 82 3.76 -1.45 11.19
N LEU A 83 4.24 -0.70 10.21
CA LEU A 83 5.61 -0.82 9.70
C LEU A 83 6.64 -0.54 10.79
N TYR A 84 6.45 0.51 11.59
CA TYR A 84 7.32 0.83 12.72
C TYR A 84 7.40 -0.32 13.73
N ARG A 85 6.26 -0.89 14.11
CA ARG A 85 6.23 -2.05 15.03
C ARG A 85 6.94 -3.26 14.47
N LEU A 86 6.85 -3.48 13.16
CA LEU A 86 7.53 -4.60 12.50
C LEU A 86 9.05 -4.41 12.53
N VAL A 87 9.55 -3.21 12.23
CA VAL A 87 10.97 -2.88 12.32
C VAL A 87 11.48 -3.02 13.76
N ASP A 88 10.74 -2.52 14.74
CA ASP A 88 11.09 -2.65 16.16
C ASP A 88 11.16 -4.13 16.61
N ASN A 89 10.23 -4.97 16.13
CA ASN A 89 10.27 -6.41 16.39
C ASN A 89 11.50 -7.08 15.78
N PHE A 90 11.87 -6.73 14.54
CA PHE A 90 13.09 -7.25 13.91
C PHE A 90 14.35 -6.82 14.67
N GLU A 91 14.41 -5.58 15.13
CA GLU A 91 15.54 -5.07 15.91
C GLU A 91 15.70 -5.86 17.22
N GLN A 92 14.59 -6.14 17.93
CA GLN A 92 14.61 -6.97 19.14
C GLN A 92 15.06 -8.41 18.88
N ARG A 93 14.63 -9.02 17.77
CA ARG A 93 15.03 -10.38 17.38
C ARG A 93 16.51 -10.45 17.03
N ILE A 94 17.02 -9.48 16.27
CA ILE A 94 18.45 -9.36 15.97
C ILE A 94 19.25 -9.22 17.25
N GLY A 95 18.86 -8.32 18.15
CA GLY A 95 19.56 -8.16 19.43
C GLY A 95 19.51 -9.39 20.32
N THR A 96 18.54 -10.29 20.14
CA THR A 96 18.48 -11.58 20.82
C THR A 96 19.45 -12.58 20.18
N LEU A 97 19.50 -12.65 18.85
CA LEU A 97 20.47 -13.48 18.12
C LEU A 97 21.92 -13.05 18.38
N GLU A 98 22.18 -11.74 18.52
CA GLU A 98 23.51 -11.22 18.89
C GLU A 98 23.94 -11.73 20.27
N ARG A 99 23.02 -11.75 21.24
CA ARG A 99 23.27 -12.30 22.58
C ARG A 99 23.49 -13.81 22.55
N GLU A 100 22.69 -14.56 21.81
CA GLU A 100 22.85 -16.00 21.65
C GLU A 100 24.19 -16.36 20.98
N LEU A 101 24.57 -15.59 19.96
CA LEU A 101 25.86 -15.77 19.27
C LEU A 101 27.05 -15.44 20.20
N ALA A 102 26.93 -14.41 21.04
CA ALA A 102 27.96 -14.12 22.04
C ALA A 102 28.14 -15.27 23.04
N VAL A 103 27.05 -15.86 23.54
CA VAL A 103 27.11 -17.04 24.42
C VAL A 103 27.75 -18.23 23.69
N LEU A 104 27.45 -18.44 22.41
CA LEU A 104 28.09 -19.48 21.60
C LEU A 104 29.60 -19.27 21.47
N SER A 105 30.02 -18.01 21.25
CA SER A 105 31.43 -17.61 21.17
C SER A 105 32.17 -17.86 22.48
N ASP A 106 31.54 -17.56 23.62
CA ASP A 106 32.11 -17.81 24.95
C ASP A 106 32.28 -19.32 25.21
N MET A 107 31.32 -20.14 24.77
CA MET A 107 31.42 -21.60 24.87
C MET A 107 32.52 -22.17 23.96
N ASP A 108 32.67 -21.64 22.73
CA ASP A 108 33.74 -22.03 21.81
C ASP A 108 35.13 -21.75 22.40
N GLU A 109 35.31 -20.58 23.03
CA GLU A 109 36.57 -20.21 23.67
C GLU A 109 36.93 -21.16 24.82
N ASP A 110 35.95 -21.52 25.67
CA ASP A 110 36.17 -22.50 26.73
C ASP A 110 36.57 -23.87 26.17
N LEU A 111 35.90 -24.34 25.11
CA LEU A 111 36.24 -25.60 24.44
C LEU A 111 37.66 -25.58 23.84
N ARG A 112 38.09 -24.45 23.26
CA ARG A 112 39.46 -24.28 22.74
C ARG A 112 40.51 -24.37 23.84
N VAL A 113 40.25 -23.79 25.00
CA VAL A 113 41.13 -23.91 26.17
C VAL A 113 41.27 -25.38 26.58
N HIS A 114 40.18 -26.14 26.61
CA HIS A 114 40.20 -27.57 26.94
C HIS A 114 40.93 -28.42 25.88
N ALA A 115 40.76 -28.09 24.60
CA ALA A 115 41.43 -28.76 23.49
C ALA A 115 42.88 -28.28 23.24
N ASN A 116 43.39 -27.36 24.07
CA ASN A 116 44.72 -26.75 23.94
C ASN A 116 44.94 -26.06 22.57
N LEU A 117 43.86 -25.51 22.01
CA LEU A 117 43.86 -24.71 20.78
C LEU A 117 44.05 -23.23 21.14
N PRO A 118 44.71 -22.43 20.28
CA PRO A 118 44.80 -20.99 20.48
C PRO A 118 43.40 -20.36 20.40
N GLY A 119 43.10 -19.46 21.35
CA GLY A 119 41.90 -18.64 21.33
C GLY A 119 41.85 -17.70 20.13
N ILE A 120 40.65 -17.27 19.74
CA ILE A 120 40.48 -16.28 18.66
C ILE A 120 40.31 -14.89 19.29
N PRO A 121 41.27 -13.95 19.11
CA PRO A 121 41.15 -12.61 19.66
C PRO A 121 39.90 -11.89 19.14
N ASN A 122 39.26 -11.09 20.02
CA ASN A 122 38.06 -10.32 19.70
C ASN A 122 38.27 -9.36 18.50
N GLU A 123 39.48 -8.83 18.35
CA GLU A 123 39.86 -7.97 17.22
C GLU A 123 39.79 -8.73 15.87
N ILE A 124 40.22 -10.00 15.85
CA ILE A 124 40.16 -10.87 14.66
C ILE A 124 38.70 -11.24 14.34
N ARG A 125 37.89 -11.46 15.38
CA ARG A 125 36.43 -11.64 15.24
C ARG A 125 35.78 -10.41 14.60
N GLN A 126 36.07 -9.21 15.11
CA GLN A 126 35.47 -7.95 14.61
C GLN A 126 35.87 -7.62 13.17
N VAL A 127 37.12 -7.86 12.76
CA VAL A 127 37.57 -7.59 11.38
C VAL A 127 36.96 -8.57 10.37
N GLY A 128 36.64 -9.81 10.78
CA GLY A 128 35.90 -10.78 9.93
C GLY A 128 34.42 -10.43 9.76
N ILE A 129 33.88 -9.56 10.62
CA ILE A 129 32.50 -9.07 10.59
C ILE A 129 32.39 -7.75 9.80
N GLY A 130 33.52 -7.10 9.44
CA GLY A 130 33.53 -5.82 8.72
C GLY A 130 33.17 -5.89 7.23
N GLY A 131 32.54 -4.83 6.72
CA GLY A 131 32.17 -4.65 5.31
C GLY A 131 30.65 -4.67 5.10
N SER A 132 30.11 -3.57 4.58
CA SER A 132 28.67 -3.40 4.37
C SER A 132 28.37 -3.07 2.91
N MET A 133 27.52 -3.88 2.25
CA MET A 133 27.01 -3.58 0.91
C MET A 133 25.79 -2.65 1.01
N VAL A 134 25.95 -1.45 1.60
CA VAL A 134 24.88 -0.45 1.74
C VAL A 134 24.68 0.36 0.44
N GLY A 135 24.61 -0.30 -0.70
CA GLY A 135 24.42 0.39 -1.98
C GLY A 135 22.96 0.74 -2.29
N VAL A 136 22.00 -0.02 -1.73
CA VAL A 136 20.62 -0.06 -2.26
C VAL A 136 19.55 0.37 -1.22
N LEU A 137 19.86 0.34 0.08
CA LEU A 137 18.86 0.50 1.16
C LEU A 137 18.71 1.93 1.68
N THR A 138 19.68 2.81 1.46
CA THR A 138 19.64 4.22 1.88
C THR A 138 18.45 4.98 1.29
N ASN A 139 17.93 4.54 0.15
CA ASN A 139 16.81 5.20 -0.52
C ASN A 139 15.43 4.82 0.07
N MET A 140 15.35 3.94 1.08
CA MET A 140 14.09 3.59 1.74
C MET A 140 13.97 4.11 3.18
N ASP A 141 15.05 4.67 3.74
CA ASP A 141 15.06 5.19 5.11
C ASP A 141 14.08 6.37 5.31
N TYR A 142 13.74 7.10 4.25
CA TYR A 142 12.73 8.17 4.30
C TYR A 142 11.31 7.68 4.65
N LEU A 143 11.05 6.38 4.51
CA LEU A 143 9.78 5.75 4.86
C LEU A 143 9.63 5.51 6.35
N LEU A 144 10.72 5.62 7.11
CA LEU A 144 10.71 5.46 8.55
C LEU A 144 10.71 6.83 9.25
N PRO A 145 9.86 7.04 10.27
CA PRO A 145 9.75 8.33 10.95
C PRO A 145 11.00 8.71 11.77
N THR A 146 11.92 7.77 12.01
CA THR A 146 13.15 7.96 12.79
C THR A 146 14.37 7.61 11.95
N HIS A 147 15.25 8.59 11.73
CA HIS A 147 16.45 8.49 10.89
C HIS A 147 17.52 7.57 11.49
N ASP A 148 17.46 7.27 12.78
CA ASP A 148 18.50 6.50 13.50
C ASP A 148 18.26 4.97 13.46
N ARG A 149 17.09 4.53 12.98
CA ARG A 149 16.69 3.12 12.88
C ARG A 149 16.43 2.71 11.43
N GLY A 150 17.35 3.10 10.55
CA GLY A 150 17.25 2.82 9.12
C GLY A 150 17.25 1.33 8.80
N LEU A 151 16.58 0.95 7.71
CA LEU A 151 16.60 -0.41 7.18
C LEU A 151 18.02 -0.83 6.82
N ALA A 152 18.84 0.13 6.36
CA ALA A 152 20.26 -0.07 6.09
C ALA A 152 21.02 -0.59 7.32
N ALA A 153 20.82 0.03 8.48
CA ALA A 153 21.46 -0.38 9.73
C ALA A 153 20.97 -1.76 10.20
N LEU A 154 19.69 -2.07 10.00
CA LEU A 154 19.13 -3.38 10.32
C LEU A 154 19.76 -4.48 9.45
N THR A 155 19.88 -4.24 8.14
CA THR A 155 20.52 -5.17 7.22
C THR A 155 22.00 -5.36 7.56
N GLU A 156 22.71 -4.28 7.91
CA GLU A 156 24.10 -4.38 8.35
C GLU A 156 24.25 -5.29 9.58
N LYS A 157 23.37 -5.16 10.57
CA LYS A 157 23.38 -6.05 11.74
C LYS A 157 23.09 -7.51 11.38
N VAL A 158 22.15 -7.77 10.46
CA VAL A 158 21.87 -9.14 9.98
C VAL A 158 23.07 -9.74 9.26
N ASP A 159 23.71 -8.96 8.39
CA ASP A 159 24.89 -9.40 7.65
C ASP A 159 26.07 -9.68 8.59
N ALA A 160 26.23 -8.85 9.62
CA ALA A 160 27.21 -9.04 10.68
C ALA A 160 26.95 -10.34 11.45
N LEU A 161 25.70 -10.61 11.85
CA LEU A 161 25.29 -11.87 12.48
C LEU A 161 25.58 -13.08 11.60
N ALA A 162 25.27 -13.01 10.30
CA ALA A 162 25.50 -14.11 9.37
C ALA A 162 26.99 -14.44 9.24
N ARG A 163 27.85 -13.43 9.20
CA ARG A 163 29.32 -13.60 9.19
C ARG A 163 29.84 -14.17 10.51
N GLY A 164 29.37 -13.65 11.64
CA GLY A 164 29.73 -14.16 12.97
C GLY A 164 29.32 -15.62 13.16
N LEU A 165 28.10 -16.00 12.79
CA LEU A 165 27.64 -17.39 12.83
C LEU A 165 28.51 -18.32 11.98
N LYS A 166 28.89 -17.88 10.76
CA LYS A 166 29.78 -18.65 9.89
C LYS A 166 31.16 -18.85 10.51
N LEU A 167 31.68 -17.84 11.20
CA LEU A 167 32.95 -17.95 11.91
C LEU A 167 32.88 -18.99 13.03
N GLU A 168 31.82 -18.95 13.86
CA GLU A 168 31.61 -19.93 14.93
C GLU A 168 31.44 -21.35 14.37
N GLN A 169 30.74 -21.53 13.24
CA GLN A 169 30.65 -22.83 12.56
C GLN A 169 32.01 -23.37 12.15
N ILE A 170 32.87 -22.53 11.54
CA ILE A 170 34.23 -22.92 11.15
C ILE A 170 35.06 -23.26 12.39
N SER A 171 34.91 -22.50 13.47
CA SER A 171 35.59 -22.76 14.74
C SER A 171 35.22 -24.13 15.31
N TYR A 172 33.93 -24.44 15.31
CA TYR A 172 33.42 -25.72 15.79
C TYR A 172 33.89 -26.91 14.94
N GLU A 173 34.01 -26.74 13.61
CA GLU A 173 34.59 -27.77 12.74
C GLU A 173 36.06 -28.05 13.09
N GLN A 174 36.85 -27.02 13.38
CA GLN A 174 38.25 -27.19 13.81
C GLN A 174 38.35 -27.94 15.14
N LEU A 175 37.49 -27.60 16.11
CA LEU A 175 37.42 -28.30 17.39
C LEU A 175 37.10 -29.78 17.18
N ARG A 176 36.10 -30.09 16.36
CA ARG A 176 35.69 -31.46 16.05
C ARG A 176 36.81 -32.28 15.41
N ASP A 177 37.62 -31.68 14.55
CA ASP A 177 38.70 -32.40 13.86
C ASP A 177 39.95 -32.60 14.77
N THR A 178 40.03 -31.88 15.90
CA THR A 178 41.17 -31.93 16.83
C THR A 178 40.94 -32.89 18.01
N ILE A 179 39.68 -33.19 18.34
CA ILE A 179 39.25 -34.08 19.44
C ILE A 179 38.96 -35.49 18.91
#